data_AF-A0A4C1XX65-F1
#
_entry.id   AF-A0A4C1XX65-F1
#
_cell.length_a   1.000
_cell.length_b   1.000
_cell.length_c   1.000
_cell.angle_alpha   90.00
_cell.angle_beta   90.00
_cell.angle_gamma   90.00
#
_symmetry.space_group_name_H-M   'P 1'
#
loop_
_entity.id
_entity.type
_entity.pdbx_description
1 polymer ?
#
loop_
_entity_poly.entity_id
_entity_poly.type
_entity_poly.pdbx_seq_one_letter_code
_entity_poly.pdbx_strand_id
1 'polypeptide(L)'
;MGRKIPGKKHRGVKDPLKQQAQRLLRLKSQINAPPTDPDDQPIPKSLTRLFANTKRQDRRNHERTSGHAAQSVCGLVRMAGEDARAFSRRISAATRLLMHPPSTYPVEDEEEDAKEERKAQLRERRRRRRRALPLSAAPAPEPLPLQELTPCQEVVFERIPFGEVAHEPPTLRRARSTPLVQSLLLARQPTAQVDIDAEKRERARLAAVAAYRALKLSRKRTPTR
;
A
#
# COMPACT_ATOMS: atom_id res chain seq x y z
N MET A 1 -11.17 11.34 47.51
CA MET A 1 -10.75 10.15 48.30
C MET A 1 -11.07 8.88 47.51
N GLY A 2 -10.12 8.34 46.75
CA GLY A 2 -10.36 7.19 45.87
C GLY A 2 -10.59 5.89 46.65
N ARG A 3 -11.63 5.12 46.32
CA ARG A 3 -11.90 3.81 46.92
C ARG A 3 -10.82 2.80 46.47
N LYS A 4 -10.13 2.16 47.40
CA LYS A 4 -9.14 1.09 47.09
C LYS A 4 -9.86 -0.11 46.48
N ILE A 5 -9.43 -0.53 45.29
CA ILE A 5 -9.91 -1.76 44.64
C ILE A 5 -9.19 -2.95 45.29
N PRO A 6 -9.91 -3.91 45.89
CA PRO A 6 -9.29 -5.07 46.51
C PRO A 6 -8.58 -5.94 45.47
N GLY A 7 -7.29 -6.21 45.69
CA GLY A 7 -6.50 -7.09 44.83
C GLY A 7 -6.97 -8.55 44.93
N LYS A 8 -6.98 -9.25 43.80
CA LYS A 8 -7.29 -10.69 43.74
C LYS A 8 -6.21 -11.47 44.48
N LYS A 9 -6.56 -12.13 45.58
CA LYS A 9 -5.64 -13.05 46.25
C LYS A 9 -5.43 -14.28 45.37
N HIS A 10 -4.19 -14.52 44.95
CA HIS A 10 -3.82 -15.77 44.29
C HIS A 10 -3.93 -16.90 45.32
N ARG A 11 -4.96 -17.74 45.18
CA ARG A 11 -5.01 -18.97 45.97
C ARG A 11 -3.92 -19.88 45.44
N GLY A 12 -2.96 -20.22 46.31
CA GLY A 12 -1.93 -21.20 45.99
C GLY A 12 -2.53 -22.55 45.58
N VAL A 13 -1.67 -23.44 45.10
CA VAL A 13 -2.07 -24.82 44.78
C VAL A 13 -2.63 -25.45 46.05
N LYS A 14 -3.92 -25.84 46.00
CA LYS A 14 -4.68 -26.27 47.18
C LYS A 14 -4.11 -27.55 47.82
N ASP A 15 -3.59 -28.47 46.98
CA ASP A 15 -2.94 -29.72 47.40
C ASP A 15 -1.74 -30.02 46.45
N PRO A 16 -0.47 -29.82 46.86
CA PRO A 16 0.69 -29.99 45.99
C PRO A 16 0.89 -31.44 45.53
N LEU A 17 0.61 -32.41 46.40
CA LEU A 17 0.74 -33.84 46.10
C LEU A 17 -0.28 -34.29 45.04
N LYS A 18 -1.52 -33.80 45.12
CA LYS A 18 -2.54 -34.11 44.09
C LYS A 18 -2.16 -33.50 42.74
N GLN A 19 -1.60 -32.30 42.74
CA GLN A 19 -1.13 -31.66 41.51
C GLN A 19 0.04 -32.44 40.89
N GLN A 20 0.99 -32.90 41.71
CA GLN A 20 2.10 -33.74 41.24
C GLN A 20 1.59 -35.07 40.68
N ALA A 21 0.69 -35.76 41.37
CA ALA A 21 0.09 -37.01 40.89
C ALA A 21 -0.63 -36.82 39.54
N GLN A 22 -1.43 -35.75 39.40
CA GLN A 22 -2.08 -35.41 38.13
C GLN A 22 -1.08 -35.09 37.02
N ARG A 23 -0.01 -34.37 37.33
CA ARG A 23 1.05 -34.05 36.37
C ARG A 23 1.75 -35.33 35.90
N LEU A 24 2.11 -36.23 36.82
CA LEU A 24 2.75 -37.50 36.51
C LEU A 24 1.83 -38.42 35.69
N LEU A 25 0.53 -38.49 36.00
CA LEU A 25 -0.44 -39.25 35.20
C LEU A 25 -0.53 -38.73 33.76
N ARG A 26 -0.55 -37.40 33.56
CA ARG A 26 -0.55 -36.79 32.21
C ARG A 26 0.75 -37.03 31.46
N LEU A 27 1.88 -36.95 32.14
CA LEU A 27 3.18 -37.20 31.53
C LEU A 27 3.35 -38.67 31.14
N LYS A 28 2.83 -39.60 31.96
CA LYS A 28 2.86 -41.03 31.70
C LYS A 28 2.18 -41.38 30.36
N SER A 29 1.09 -40.69 30.00
CA SER A 29 0.42 -40.90 28.71
C SER A 29 1.05 -40.14 27.54
N GLN A 30 2.07 -39.31 27.75
CA GLN A 30 2.70 -38.50 26.69
C GLN A 30 4.12 -38.98 26.33
N ILE A 31 4.87 -39.53 27.28
CA ILE A 31 6.30 -39.81 27.09
C ILE A 31 6.54 -41.08 26.27
N ASN A 32 5.66 -42.09 26.36
CA ASN A 32 5.85 -43.42 25.74
C ASN A 32 4.58 -44.00 25.09
N ALA A 33 3.57 -43.18 24.79
CA ALA A 33 2.41 -43.69 24.05
C ALA A 33 2.77 -43.71 22.56
N PRO A 34 2.87 -44.89 21.90
CA PRO A 34 2.93 -44.91 20.45
C PRO A 34 1.69 -44.20 19.88
N PRO A 35 1.80 -43.53 18.72
CA PRO A 35 0.63 -43.01 18.02
C PRO A 35 -0.45 -44.10 17.92
N THR A 36 -1.70 -43.76 18.23
CA THR A 36 -2.81 -44.72 18.20
C THR A 36 -2.98 -45.33 16.82
N ASP A 37 -2.77 -44.53 15.77
CA ASP A 37 -2.76 -44.94 14.38
C ASP A 37 -1.45 -44.46 13.72
N PRO A 38 -0.70 -45.33 13.02
CA PRO A 38 0.57 -44.96 12.38
C PRO A 38 0.38 -44.08 11.14
N ASP A 39 -0.79 -44.15 10.50
CA ASP A 39 -1.10 -43.43 9.25
C ASP A 39 -1.86 -42.12 9.48
N ASP A 40 -2.47 -41.93 10.66
CA ASP A 40 -3.23 -40.73 10.97
C ASP A 40 -2.32 -39.72 11.71
N GLN A 41 -1.76 -38.77 10.95
CA GLN A 41 -1.05 -37.64 11.52
C GLN A 41 -2.04 -36.48 11.73
N PRO A 42 -2.51 -36.22 12.97
CA PRO A 42 -3.48 -35.18 13.19
C PRO A 42 -2.89 -33.81 12.82
N ILE A 43 -3.63 -33.07 11.99
CA ILE A 43 -3.24 -31.72 11.58
C ILE A 43 -3.06 -30.85 12.84
N PRO A 44 -1.93 -30.11 12.97
CA PRO A 44 -1.70 -29.22 14.10
C PRO A 44 -2.86 -28.25 14.34
N LYS A 45 -3.26 -28.09 15.61
CA LYS A 45 -4.39 -27.21 16.00
C LYS A 45 -4.22 -25.75 15.55
N SER A 46 -2.98 -25.28 15.41
CA SER A 46 -2.67 -23.97 14.84
C SER A 46 -3.16 -23.84 13.40
N LEU A 47 -2.88 -24.83 12.55
CA LEU A 47 -3.36 -24.89 11.18
C LEU A 47 -4.88 -25.01 11.10
N THR A 48 -5.50 -25.88 11.92
CA THR A 48 -6.96 -25.98 11.99
C THR A 48 -7.61 -24.63 12.32
N ARG A 49 -7.01 -23.85 13.23
CA ARG A 49 -7.47 -22.50 13.56
C ARG A 49 -7.35 -21.53 12.40
N LEU A 50 -6.28 -21.60 11.60
CA LEU A 50 -6.12 -20.76 10.41
C LEU A 50 -7.22 -21.04 9.38
N PHE A 51 -7.48 -22.31 9.07
CA PHE A 51 -8.55 -22.69 8.13
C PHE A 51 -9.96 -22.37 8.66
N ALA A 52 -10.17 -22.42 9.97
CA ALA A 52 -11.44 -21.99 10.57
C ALA A 52 -11.65 -20.47 10.46
N ASN A 53 -10.56 -19.69 10.52
CA ASN A 53 -10.62 -18.23 10.43
C ASN A 53 -10.85 -17.74 9.00
N THR A 54 -10.29 -18.40 7.98
CA THR A 54 -10.53 -18.04 6.56
C THR A 54 -12.01 -18.21 6.20
N LYS A 55 -12.63 -19.34 6.56
CA LYS A 55 -14.07 -19.57 6.34
C LYS A 55 -14.97 -18.52 6.99
N ARG A 56 -14.56 -17.98 8.15
CA ARG A 56 -15.28 -16.89 8.84
C ARG A 56 -15.06 -15.53 8.16
N GLN A 57 -13.89 -15.29 7.58
CA GLN A 57 -13.60 -14.06 6.83
C GLN A 57 -14.38 -14.04 5.52
N ASP A 58 -14.46 -15.16 4.79
CA ASP A 58 -15.19 -15.22 3.52
C ASP A 58 -16.68 -14.91 3.69
N ARG A 59 -17.31 -15.47 4.74
CA ARG A 59 -18.72 -15.16 5.07
C ARG A 59 -18.94 -13.69 5.40
N ARG A 60 -18.05 -13.10 6.22
CA ARG A 60 -18.12 -11.67 6.58
C ARG A 60 -17.89 -10.76 5.38
N ASN A 61 -17.00 -11.14 4.47
CA ASN A 61 -16.73 -10.38 3.25
C ASN A 61 -17.93 -10.46 2.30
N HIS A 62 -18.56 -11.62 2.17
CA HIS A 62 -19.74 -11.79 1.32
C HIS A 62 -20.92 -10.90 1.77
N GLU A 63 -21.24 -10.89 3.07
CA GLU A 63 -22.30 -10.03 3.65
C GLU A 63 -22.00 -8.53 3.51
N ARG A 64 -20.71 -8.15 3.55
CA ARG A 64 -20.30 -6.75 3.33
C ARG A 64 -20.36 -6.34 1.85
N THR A 65 -20.03 -7.26 0.95
CA THR A 65 -20.08 -6.99 -0.49
C THR A 65 -21.50 -6.99 -1.06
N SER A 66 -22.44 -7.76 -0.48
CA SER A 66 -23.83 -7.80 -0.97
C SER A 66 -24.58 -6.49 -0.74
N GLY A 67 -24.22 -5.70 0.29
CA GLY A 67 -24.82 -4.39 0.56
C GLY A 67 -24.28 -3.24 -0.30
N HIS A 68 -23.03 -3.33 -0.78
CA HIS A 68 -22.38 -2.27 -1.57
C HIS A 68 -22.22 -2.60 -3.07
N ALA A 69 -22.51 -3.82 -3.50
CA ALA A 69 -22.43 -4.20 -4.91
C ALA A 69 -23.31 -3.35 -5.82
N ALA A 70 -24.49 -2.92 -5.33
CA ALA A 70 -25.42 -2.06 -6.08
C ALA A 70 -24.87 -0.66 -6.41
N GLN A 71 -23.81 -0.22 -5.72
CA GLN A 71 -23.18 1.09 -5.96
C GLN A 71 -21.76 0.96 -6.53
N SER A 72 -21.23 -0.25 -6.69
CA SER A 72 -19.88 -0.44 -7.22
C SER A 72 -19.85 -0.39 -8.75
N VAL A 73 -18.80 0.21 -9.30
CA VAL A 73 -18.57 0.33 -10.76
C VAL A 73 -18.51 -1.04 -11.46
N CYS A 74 -18.28 -2.11 -10.70
CA CYS A 74 -18.16 -3.49 -11.18
C CYS A 74 -19.45 -4.06 -11.80
N GLY A 75 -20.62 -3.46 -11.55
CA GLY A 75 -21.90 -3.87 -12.14
C GLY A 75 -22.23 -3.21 -13.49
N LEU A 76 -21.41 -2.26 -13.96
CA LEU A 76 -21.68 -1.55 -15.22
C LEU A 76 -21.44 -2.47 -16.42
N VAL A 77 -22.53 -2.88 -17.08
CA VAL A 77 -22.51 -3.63 -18.35
C VAL A 77 -22.60 -2.65 -19.52
N ARG A 78 -21.88 -2.93 -20.61
CA ARG A 78 -21.96 -2.15 -21.86
C ARG A 78 -23.38 -2.21 -22.43
N MET A 79 -23.97 -1.08 -22.72
CA MET A 79 -25.33 -1.03 -23.29
C MET A 79 -25.29 -1.39 -24.79
N ALA A 80 -26.40 -1.89 -25.33
CA ALA A 80 -26.52 -2.12 -26.78
C ALA A 80 -26.39 -0.78 -27.53
N GLY A 81 -25.49 -0.72 -28.51
CA GLY A 81 -25.20 0.50 -29.29
C GLY A 81 -24.26 1.51 -28.62
N GLU A 82 -23.70 1.22 -27.44
CA GLU A 82 -22.73 2.10 -26.80
C GLU A 82 -21.31 1.84 -27.33
N ASP A 83 -20.67 2.89 -27.86
CA ASP A 83 -19.25 2.85 -28.22
C ASP A 83 -18.37 2.54 -27.01
N ALA A 84 -17.27 1.80 -27.21
CA ALA A 84 -16.34 1.45 -26.15
C ALA A 84 -15.82 2.68 -25.37
N ARG A 85 -15.70 3.82 -26.06
CA ARG A 85 -15.28 5.10 -25.46
C ARG A 85 -16.37 5.70 -24.55
N ALA A 86 -17.64 5.57 -24.92
CA ALA A 86 -18.76 6.03 -24.10
C ALA A 86 -18.88 5.17 -22.83
N PHE A 87 -18.72 3.85 -22.95
CA PHE A 87 -18.68 2.94 -21.82
C PHE A 87 -17.55 3.27 -20.83
N SER A 88 -16.34 3.50 -21.34
CA SER A 88 -15.19 3.91 -20.52
C SER A 88 -15.41 5.24 -19.79
N ARG A 89 -16.08 6.20 -20.43
CA ARG A 89 -16.47 7.48 -19.79
C ARG A 89 -17.47 7.25 -18.66
N ARG A 90 -18.45 6.36 -18.85
CA ARG A 90 -19.45 6.01 -17.83
C ARG A 90 -18.81 5.33 -16.62
N ILE A 91 -17.90 4.38 -16.84
CA ILE A 91 -17.07 3.78 -15.78
C ILE A 91 -16.33 4.88 -15.01
N SER A 92 -15.60 5.73 -15.73
CA SER A 92 -14.79 6.80 -15.12
C SER A 92 -15.63 7.81 -14.33
N ALA A 93 -16.82 8.16 -14.83
CA ALA A 93 -17.75 9.04 -14.16
C ALA A 93 -18.30 8.41 -12.87
N ALA A 94 -18.70 7.13 -12.92
CA ALA A 94 -19.15 6.39 -11.75
C ALA A 94 -18.04 6.26 -10.69
N THR A 95 -16.79 6.01 -11.11
CA THR A 95 -15.64 6.01 -10.19
C THR A 95 -15.45 7.37 -9.52
N ARG A 96 -15.60 8.48 -10.25
CA ARG A 96 -15.48 9.82 -9.67
C ARG A 96 -16.57 10.11 -8.64
N LEU A 97 -17.81 9.72 -8.91
CA LEU A 97 -18.93 9.89 -7.97
C LEU A 97 -18.72 9.10 -6.67
N LEU A 98 -18.10 7.92 -6.75
CA LEU A 98 -17.77 7.13 -5.55
C LEU A 98 -16.62 7.71 -4.75
N MET A 99 -15.60 8.25 -5.42
CA MET A 99 -14.42 8.84 -4.76
C MET A 99 -14.69 10.25 -4.21
N HIS A 100 -15.54 11.00 -4.89
CA HIS A 100 -15.93 12.35 -4.56
C HIS A 100 -17.46 12.44 -4.64
N PRO A 101 -18.17 11.95 -3.60
CA PRO A 101 -19.61 12.16 -3.55
C PRO A 101 -19.85 13.66 -3.67
N PRO A 102 -20.82 14.10 -4.51
CA PRO A 102 -21.12 15.51 -4.65
C PRO A 102 -21.38 16.07 -3.26
N SER A 103 -20.48 16.95 -2.80
CA SER A 103 -20.62 17.63 -1.52
C SER A 103 -21.94 18.39 -1.57
N THR A 104 -22.83 18.13 -0.62
CA THR A 104 -24.12 18.84 -0.49
C THR A 104 -23.94 20.32 -0.16
N TYR A 105 -22.73 20.73 0.20
CA TYR A 105 -22.37 22.12 0.36
C TYR A 105 -21.87 22.68 -0.98
N PRO A 106 -22.39 23.83 -1.45
CA PRO A 106 -21.80 24.57 -2.55
C PRO A 106 -20.35 24.82 -2.17
N VAL A 107 -19.44 24.13 -2.85
CA VAL A 107 -18.03 24.47 -2.79
C VAL A 107 -17.95 25.79 -3.56
N GLU A 108 -17.43 26.83 -2.92
CA GLU A 108 -17.11 28.08 -3.61
C GLU A 108 -15.99 27.75 -4.62
N ASP A 109 -16.38 27.41 -5.85
CA ASP A 109 -15.51 26.91 -6.93
C ASP A 109 -14.51 27.97 -7.45
N GLU A 110 -14.44 29.14 -6.83
CA GLU A 110 -13.54 30.23 -7.20
C GLU A 110 -12.05 29.80 -7.21
N GLU A 111 -11.68 28.84 -6.37
CA GLU A 111 -10.31 28.28 -6.36
C GLU A 111 -10.03 27.31 -7.51
N GLU A 112 -11.05 26.64 -8.04
CA GLU A 112 -10.91 25.75 -9.20
C GLU A 112 -10.80 26.56 -10.48
N ASP A 113 -11.62 27.61 -10.62
CA ASP A 113 -11.57 28.55 -11.74
C ASP A 113 -10.18 29.21 -11.86
N ALA A 114 -9.62 29.67 -10.73
CA ALA A 114 -8.27 30.24 -10.70
C ALA A 114 -7.17 29.24 -11.10
N LYS A 115 -7.35 27.94 -10.80
CA LYS A 115 -6.42 26.87 -11.24
C LYS A 115 -6.56 26.57 -12.72
N GLU A 116 -7.78 26.59 -13.26
CA GLU A 116 -8.04 26.39 -14.68
C GLU A 116 -7.42 27.51 -15.52
N GLU A 117 -7.57 28.76 -15.10
CA GLU A 117 -6.96 29.93 -15.76
C GLU A 117 -5.43 29.82 -15.82
N ARG A 118 -4.78 29.45 -14.70
CA ARG A 118 -3.32 29.24 -14.66
C ARG A 118 -2.88 28.15 -15.64
N LYS A 119 -3.67 27.08 -15.77
CA LYS A 119 -3.38 25.98 -16.69
C LYS A 119 -3.60 26.39 -18.15
N ALA A 120 -4.61 27.21 -18.42
CA ALA A 120 -4.86 27.79 -19.73
C ALA A 120 -3.70 28.71 -20.17
N GLN A 121 -3.23 29.57 -19.28
CA GLN A 121 -2.05 30.43 -19.52
C GLN A 121 -0.79 29.61 -19.80
N LEU A 122 -0.56 28.51 -19.08
CA LEU A 122 0.58 27.63 -19.33
C LEU A 122 0.49 26.94 -20.70
N ARG A 123 -0.71 26.48 -21.10
CA ARG A 123 -0.96 25.90 -22.42
C ARG A 123 -0.73 26.93 -23.52
N GLU A 124 -1.20 28.16 -23.34
CA GLU A 124 -0.98 29.24 -24.28
C GLU A 124 0.50 29.59 -24.40
N ARG A 125 1.24 29.68 -23.29
CA ARG A 125 2.70 29.88 -23.30
C ARG A 125 3.44 28.78 -24.05
N ARG A 126 3.04 27.52 -23.89
CA ARG A 126 3.58 26.38 -24.66
C ARG A 126 3.25 26.49 -26.15
N ARG A 127 2.03 26.91 -26.49
CA ARG A 127 1.61 27.13 -27.88
C ARG A 127 2.41 28.27 -28.54
N ARG A 128 2.63 29.36 -27.81
CA ARG A 128 3.49 30.48 -28.25
C ARG A 128 4.93 30.02 -28.43
N ARG A 129 5.50 29.24 -27.50
CA ARG A 129 6.84 28.64 -27.67
C ARG A 129 6.94 27.74 -28.89
N ARG A 130 5.94 26.90 -29.14
CA ARG A 130 5.88 26.04 -30.34
C ARG A 130 5.78 26.84 -31.64
N ARG A 131 5.12 28.01 -31.62
CA ARG A 131 5.01 28.91 -32.78
C ARG A 131 6.23 29.80 -32.98
N ALA A 132 6.91 30.16 -31.89
CA ALA A 132 8.06 31.07 -31.90
C ALA A 132 9.40 30.36 -32.12
N LEU A 133 9.45 29.03 -31.93
CA LEU A 133 10.55 28.25 -32.45
C LEU A 133 10.42 28.27 -33.98
N PRO A 134 11.36 28.89 -34.71
CA PRO A 134 11.37 28.73 -36.15
C PRO A 134 11.47 27.23 -36.40
N LEU A 135 10.65 26.72 -37.31
CA LEU A 135 10.87 25.42 -37.94
C LEU A 135 12.18 25.53 -38.72
N SER A 136 13.32 25.63 -38.03
CA SER A 136 14.57 25.19 -38.63
C SER A 136 14.33 23.71 -38.88
N ALA A 137 14.28 23.39 -40.16
CA ALA A 137 14.14 22.05 -40.68
C ALA A 137 15.35 21.22 -40.22
N ALA A 138 15.40 20.87 -38.94
CA ALA A 138 16.25 19.82 -38.46
C ALA A 138 15.74 18.55 -39.15
N PRO A 139 16.57 17.89 -39.98
CA PRO A 139 16.16 16.68 -40.66
C PRO A 139 15.67 15.69 -39.61
N ALA A 140 14.53 15.06 -39.88
CA ALA A 140 13.96 14.05 -39.01
C ALA A 140 15.09 13.08 -38.62
N PRO A 141 15.29 12.79 -37.32
CA PRO A 141 16.28 11.80 -36.93
C PRO A 141 15.91 10.50 -37.64
N GLU A 142 16.82 10.01 -38.47
CA GLU A 142 16.63 8.75 -39.16
C GLU A 142 16.23 7.68 -38.14
N PRO A 143 15.24 6.83 -38.46
CA PRO A 143 14.79 5.80 -37.55
C PRO A 143 16.00 4.92 -37.21
N LEU A 144 16.45 4.99 -35.96
CA LEU A 144 17.47 4.10 -35.45
C LEU A 144 17.02 2.66 -35.74
N PRO A 145 17.88 1.81 -36.32
CA PRO A 145 17.52 0.44 -36.66
C PRO A 145 17.00 -0.25 -35.40
N LEU A 146 15.80 -0.81 -35.52
CA LEU A 146 15.17 -1.69 -34.55
C LEU A 146 16.21 -2.73 -34.11
N GLN A 147 16.83 -2.52 -32.95
CA GLN A 147 17.60 -3.55 -32.30
C GLN A 147 16.61 -4.67 -32.00
N GLU A 148 16.82 -5.79 -32.69
CA GLU A 148 16.07 -7.02 -32.54
C GLU A 148 15.90 -7.33 -31.05
N LEU A 149 14.64 -7.33 -30.61
CA LEU A 149 14.28 -7.79 -29.29
C LEU A 149 14.79 -9.23 -29.17
N THR A 150 15.87 -9.42 -28.42
CA THR A 150 16.40 -10.74 -28.12
C THR A 150 15.24 -11.63 -27.66
N PRO A 151 15.00 -12.79 -28.29
CA PRO A 151 13.88 -13.65 -27.93
C PRO A 151 13.97 -13.99 -26.45
N CYS A 152 12.82 -13.94 -25.77
CA CYS A 152 12.69 -14.26 -24.35
C CYS A 152 13.47 -15.54 -24.03
N GLN A 153 14.47 -15.42 -23.16
CA GLN A 153 15.30 -16.53 -22.69
C GLN A 153 14.38 -17.65 -22.21
N GLU A 154 14.41 -18.78 -22.92
CA GLU A 154 13.61 -19.96 -22.58
C GLU A 154 14.06 -20.49 -21.22
N VAL A 155 13.14 -20.48 -20.25
CA VAL A 155 13.42 -20.97 -18.89
C VAL A 155 13.39 -22.49 -18.93
N VAL A 156 14.58 -23.11 -18.96
CA VAL A 156 14.73 -24.57 -18.89
C VAL A 156 14.62 -25.01 -17.43
N PHE A 157 13.66 -25.88 -17.13
CA PHE A 157 13.52 -26.51 -15.82
C PHE A 157 14.20 -27.88 -15.79
N GLU A 158 15.03 -28.13 -14.78
CA GLU A 158 15.56 -29.47 -14.51
C GLU A 158 14.45 -30.37 -13.93
N ARG A 159 14.23 -31.53 -14.55
CA ARG A 159 13.36 -32.58 -14.00
C ARG A 159 14.16 -33.43 -13.03
N ILE A 160 13.96 -33.22 -11.74
CA ILE A 160 14.58 -34.02 -10.67
C ILE A 160 13.62 -35.16 -10.31
N PRO A 161 14.04 -36.45 -10.39
CA PRO A 161 13.20 -37.58 -10.01
C PRO A 161 12.95 -37.61 -8.50
N PHE A 162 11.76 -38.08 -8.12
CA PHE A 162 11.32 -38.13 -6.73
C PHE A 162 12.18 -39.14 -5.93
N GLY A 163 13.02 -38.63 -5.02
CA GLY A 163 13.88 -39.45 -4.15
C GLY A 163 15.35 -39.03 -4.12
N GLU A 164 15.81 -38.20 -5.07
CA GLU A 164 17.13 -37.58 -4.96
C GLU A 164 17.09 -36.41 -3.98
N VAL A 165 17.78 -36.57 -2.84
CA VAL A 165 18.03 -35.48 -1.90
C VAL A 165 19.10 -34.58 -2.52
N ALA A 166 18.68 -33.53 -3.22
CA ALA A 166 19.57 -32.46 -3.67
C ALA A 166 20.23 -31.83 -2.44
N HIS A 167 21.49 -32.17 -2.20
CA HIS A 167 22.18 -31.88 -0.94
C HIS A 167 22.48 -30.38 -0.76
N GLU A 168 22.42 -29.60 -1.83
CA GLU A 168 22.53 -28.15 -1.81
C GLU A 168 21.47 -27.55 -2.75
N PRO A 169 20.71 -26.52 -2.32
CA PRO A 169 19.75 -25.85 -3.19
C PRO A 169 20.47 -25.30 -4.42
N PRO A 170 19.81 -25.27 -5.60
CA PRO A 170 20.41 -24.72 -6.82
C PRO A 170 20.99 -23.35 -6.49
N THR A 171 22.31 -23.26 -6.51
CA THR A 171 23.00 -22.03 -6.14
C THR A 171 22.68 -21.04 -7.25
N LEU A 172 21.71 -20.17 -6.99
CA LEU A 172 21.50 -18.96 -7.76
C LEU A 172 22.87 -18.31 -7.83
N ARG A 173 23.53 -18.41 -8.99
CA ARG A 173 24.82 -17.79 -9.24
C ARG A 173 24.61 -16.31 -8.96
N ARG A 174 24.99 -15.86 -7.76
CA ARG A 174 25.03 -14.44 -7.43
C ARG A 174 25.93 -13.85 -8.48
N ALA A 175 25.37 -13.00 -9.34
CA ALA A 175 26.14 -12.22 -10.29
C ALA A 175 27.33 -11.66 -9.51
N ARG A 176 28.55 -11.97 -9.95
CA ARG A 176 29.77 -11.44 -9.36
C ARG A 176 29.63 -9.92 -9.43
N SER A 177 29.23 -9.30 -8.32
CA SER A 177 29.22 -7.86 -8.19
C SER A 177 30.68 -7.44 -8.35
N THR A 178 31.00 -6.87 -9.50
CA THR A 178 32.25 -6.17 -9.72
C THR A 178 32.48 -5.22 -8.54
N PRO A 179 33.67 -5.21 -7.91
CA PRO A 179 33.95 -4.36 -6.76
C PRO A 179 34.20 -2.92 -7.23
N LEU A 180 33.14 -2.23 -7.65
CA LEU A 180 33.24 -0.85 -8.15
C LEU A 180 32.22 0.11 -7.53
N VAL A 181 31.44 -0.32 -6.53
CA VAL A 181 30.37 0.52 -5.95
C VAL A 181 30.41 0.62 -4.42
N GLN A 182 31.50 0.19 -3.77
CA GLN A 182 31.65 0.38 -2.31
C GLN A 182 32.35 1.70 -1.93
N SER A 183 32.93 2.45 -2.88
CA SER A 183 33.51 3.78 -2.62
C SER A 183 32.50 4.93 -2.67
N LEU A 184 31.25 4.69 -3.07
CA LEU A 184 30.22 5.74 -3.22
C LEU A 184 29.31 5.95 -2.01
N LEU A 185 29.43 5.12 -0.97
CA LEU A 185 28.61 5.25 0.24
C LEU A 185 29.25 6.09 1.36
N LEU A 186 30.52 6.49 1.22
CA LEU A 186 31.24 7.30 2.21
C LEU A 186 31.49 8.77 1.80
N ALA A 187 30.93 9.23 0.68
CA ALA A 187 31.18 10.58 0.15
C ALA A 187 29.88 11.39 -0.07
N ARG A 188 28.84 11.19 0.73
CA ARG A 188 27.67 12.10 0.71
C ARG A 188 27.95 13.31 1.60
N GLN A 189 28.82 14.19 1.13
CA GLN A 189 28.82 15.57 1.63
C GLN A 189 27.47 16.21 1.29
N PRO A 190 26.88 17.02 2.19
CA PRO A 190 25.65 17.74 1.89
C PRO A 190 25.92 18.70 0.72
N THR A 191 25.42 18.34 -0.46
CA THR A 191 25.42 19.24 -1.61
C THR A 191 24.44 20.38 -1.31
N ALA A 192 24.85 21.63 -1.57
CA ALA A 192 24.14 22.90 -1.34
C ALA A 192 22.64 22.97 -1.74
N GLN A 193 22.14 21.99 -2.50
CA GLN A 193 20.71 21.86 -2.82
C GLN A 193 19.84 21.51 -1.60
N VAL A 194 20.38 20.77 -0.62
CA VAL A 194 19.62 20.44 0.61
C VAL A 194 19.38 21.70 1.44
N ASP A 195 20.33 22.64 1.42
CA ASP A 195 20.24 23.90 2.16
C ASP A 195 19.18 24.84 1.56
N ILE A 196 19.08 24.89 0.23
CA ILE A 196 18.04 25.68 -0.48
C ILE A 196 16.64 25.19 -0.12
N ASP A 197 16.45 23.87 -0.01
CA ASP A 197 15.15 23.30 0.36
C ASP A 197 14.85 23.47 1.85
N ALA A 198 15.87 23.50 2.72
CA ALA A 198 15.72 23.83 4.13
C ALA A 198 15.29 25.29 4.32
N GLU A 199 15.91 26.24 3.62
CA GLU A 199 15.55 27.66 3.66
C GLU A 199 14.12 27.91 3.15
N LYS A 200 13.71 27.22 2.08
CA LYS A 200 12.32 27.31 1.58
C LYS A 200 11.31 26.80 2.61
N ARG A 201 11.62 25.71 3.31
CA ARG A 201 10.77 25.17 4.39
C ARG A 201 10.69 26.12 5.59
N GLU A 202 11.81 26.74 5.97
CA GLU A 202 11.84 27.76 7.03
C GLU A 202 10.99 28.98 6.66
N ARG A 203 11.14 29.51 5.43
CA ARG A 203 10.32 30.64 4.95
C ARG A 203 8.82 30.30 4.94
N ALA A 204 8.45 29.10 4.49
CA ALA A 204 7.06 28.65 4.51
C ALA A 204 6.50 28.56 5.94
N ARG A 205 7.30 28.04 6.89
CA ARG A 205 6.94 27.98 8.31
C ARG A 205 6.73 29.37 8.90
N LEU A 206 7.61 30.33 8.62
CA LEU A 206 7.49 31.70 9.12
C LEU A 206 6.26 32.41 8.52
N ALA A 207 5.99 32.23 7.23
CA ALA A 207 4.81 32.78 6.58
C ALA A 207 3.51 32.26 7.20
N ALA A 208 3.42 30.95 7.48
CA ALA A 208 2.27 30.35 8.14
C ALA A 208 2.06 30.91 9.57
N VAL A 209 3.14 31.09 10.33
CA VAL A 209 3.09 31.67 11.68
C VAL A 209 2.63 33.14 11.62
N ALA A 210 3.11 33.92 10.66
CA ALA A 210 2.70 35.30 10.47
C ALA A 210 1.21 35.41 10.11
N ALA A 211 0.72 34.58 9.19
CA ALA A 211 -0.69 34.52 8.82
C ALA A 211 -1.58 34.15 10.02
N TYR A 212 -1.17 33.15 10.82
CA TYR A 212 -1.88 32.78 12.03
C TYR A 212 -1.95 33.92 13.06
N ARG A 213 -0.85 34.66 13.25
CA ARG A 213 -0.84 35.83 14.14
C ARG A 213 -1.78 36.93 13.64
N ALA A 214 -1.82 37.19 12.34
CA ALA A 214 -2.75 38.16 11.75
C ALA A 214 -4.21 37.77 11.99
N LEU A 215 -4.58 36.50 11.79
CA LEU A 215 -5.91 35.97 12.09
C LEU A 215 -6.28 36.06 13.58
N LYS A 216 -5.31 35.83 14.47
CA LYS A 216 -5.51 36.00 15.92
C LYS A 216 -5.75 37.46 16.31
N LEU A 217 -5.13 38.42 15.63
CA LEU A 217 -5.34 39.84 15.87
C LEU A 217 -6.69 40.32 15.34
N SER A 218 -7.14 39.84 14.17
CA SER A 218 -8.46 40.18 13.64
C SER A 218 -9.60 39.64 14.50
N ARG A 219 -9.47 38.40 15.02
CA ARG A 219 -10.43 37.82 15.98
C ARG A 219 -10.59 38.60 17.29
N LYS A 220 -9.56 39.34 17.73
CA LYS A 220 -9.64 40.16 18.94
C LYS A 220 -10.32 41.52 18.71
N ARG A 221 -10.49 41.93 17.44
CA ARG A 221 -11.00 43.25 17.06
C ARG A 221 -12.48 43.23 16.66
N THR A 222 -13.17 42.10 16.73
CA THR A 222 -14.63 42.06 16.58
C THR A 222 -15.26 42.36 17.94
N PRO A 223 -15.69 43.60 18.24
CA PRO A 223 -16.55 43.83 19.39
C PRO A 223 -17.84 43.04 19.15
N THR A 224 -18.15 42.14 20.06
CA THR A 224 -19.48 41.53 20.16
C THR A 224 -20.49 42.66 20.30
N ARG A 225 -21.30 42.87 19.26
CA ARG A 225 -22.38 43.85 19.24
C ARG A 225 -23.65 43.23 19.82
#